data_AF-A0A517RLG6-F1
#
_entry.id   AF-A0A517RLG6-F1
#
_cell.length_a   1.000
_cell.length_b   1.000
_cell.length_c   1.000
_cell.angle_alpha   90.00
_cell.angle_beta   90.00
_cell.angle_gamma   90.00
#
_symmetry.space_group_name_H-M   'P 1'
#
loop_
_entity.id
_entity.type
_entity.pdbx_description
1 polymer ?
#
loop_
_entity_poly.entity_id
_entity_poly.type
_entity_poly.pdbx_seq_one_letter_code
_entity_poly.pdbx_strand_id
1 'polypeptide(L)'
;MTVEDQTLTVQQQPRLSVRVRLLMGILFLLLAIVVVAILRLPPKLEAGQVIDQFGVYRFPAGGHQFEIKKTADNNVQIILHRRITEVKLFSIPVYSRLAADRPISFEAERGWFVSVDRYQRLWIFHGLWDKEWGAPRPMPSGGTVPYAPAVLMQGSWFLPSGKLVLGGNVVSETGEWAGVPSAFFDRLPDKNQELSVWGSIPPIPVSPPRFTKQQQMMLEQKLNALR
;
A
#
# COMPACT_ATOMS: atom_id res chain seq x y z
N MET A 1 -16.10 -67.83 -55.73
CA MET A 1 -15.96 -68.15 -54.30
C MET A 1 -14.57 -67.68 -53.89
N THR A 2 -14.44 -66.45 -53.40
CA THR A 2 -14.48 -66.06 -51.96
C THR A 2 -13.30 -66.69 -51.21
N VAL A 3 -12.40 -65.95 -50.55
CA VAL A 3 -12.67 -64.93 -49.54
C VAL A 3 -11.52 -63.90 -49.53
N GLU A 4 -11.87 -62.62 -49.47
CA GLU A 4 -10.95 -61.51 -49.18
C GLU A 4 -10.47 -61.59 -47.72
N ASP A 5 -9.17 -61.55 -47.50
CA ASP A 5 -8.60 -61.49 -46.14
C ASP A 5 -8.39 -60.02 -45.77
N GLN A 6 -9.42 -59.41 -45.16
CA GLN A 6 -9.36 -58.06 -44.61
C GLN A 6 -8.55 -58.08 -43.31
N THR A 7 -7.25 -57.76 -43.40
CA THR A 7 -6.42 -57.52 -42.22
C THR A 7 -6.72 -56.13 -41.64
N LEU A 8 -7.65 -56.11 -40.68
CA LEU A 8 -7.83 -55.02 -39.72
C LEU A 8 -6.61 -54.94 -38.78
N THR A 9 -5.63 -54.09 -39.09
CA THR A 9 -4.62 -53.68 -38.10
C THR A 9 -4.94 -52.28 -37.59
N VAL A 10 -5.77 -52.30 -36.55
CA VAL A 10 -5.98 -51.33 -35.47
C VAL A 10 -4.93 -50.22 -35.43
N GLN A 11 -5.38 -48.99 -35.70
CA GLN A 11 -4.63 -47.76 -35.47
C GLN A 11 -4.33 -47.64 -33.95
N GLN A 12 -3.15 -48.09 -33.52
CA GLN A 12 -2.70 -47.91 -32.14
C GLN A 12 -2.50 -46.42 -31.90
N GLN A 13 -3.52 -45.76 -31.33
CA GLN A 13 -3.32 -44.46 -30.71
C GLN A 13 -2.14 -44.57 -29.74
N PRO A 14 -1.11 -43.71 -29.84
CA PRO A 14 0.03 -43.76 -28.96
C PRO A 14 -0.46 -43.53 -27.53
N ARG A 15 -0.59 -44.61 -26.77
CA ARG A 15 -0.93 -44.54 -25.34
C ARG A 15 0.29 -43.94 -24.66
N LEU A 16 0.23 -42.64 -24.41
CA LEU A 16 1.14 -41.92 -23.52
C LEU A 16 1.45 -42.82 -22.32
N SER A 17 2.73 -43.19 -22.16
CA SER A 17 3.13 -44.13 -21.13
C SER A 17 2.72 -43.60 -19.76
N VAL A 18 2.42 -44.50 -18.83
CA VAL A 18 1.95 -44.16 -17.47
C VAL A 18 2.89 -43.14 -16.80
N ARG A 19 4.19 -43.22 -17.09
CA ARG A 19 5.22 -42.27 -16.62
C ARG A 19 5.00 -40.85 -17.13
N VAL A 20 4.62 -40.68 -18.41
CA VAL A 20 4.36 -39.35 -18.98
C VAL A 20 3.05 -38.77 -18.44
N ARG A 21 2.02 -39.60 -18.22
CA ARG A 21 0.77 -39.14 -17.58
C ARG A 21 1.00 -38.68 -16.14
N LEU A 22 1.84 -39.42 -15.39
CA LEU A 22 2.23 -39.05 -14.03
C LEU A 22 3.03 -37.73 -14.00
N LEU A 23 4.00 -37.57 -14.91
CA LEU A 23 4.77 -36.34 -15.06
C LEU A 23 3.88 -35.13 -15.38
N MET A 24 2.93 -35.29 -16.30
CA MET A 24 1.96 -34.24 -16.63
C MET A 24 1.06 -33.91 -15.42
N GLY A 25 0.60 -34.92 -14.67
CA GLY A 25 -0.17 -34.72 -13.44
C GLY A 25 0.62 -33.94 -12.38
N ILE A 26 1.89 -34.28 -12.17
CA ILE A 26 2.79 -33.56 -11.25
C ILE A 26 3.01 -32.12 -11.73
N LEU A 27 3.24 -31.91 -13.02
CA LEU A 27 3.41 -30.57 -13.60
C LEU A 27 2.17 -29.70 -13.40
N PHE A 28 0.98 -30.24 -13.65
CA PHE A 28 -0.28 -29.55 -13.39
C PHE A 28 -0.48 -29.22 -11.91
N LEU A 29 -0.14 -30.15 -11.02
CA LEU A 29 -0.21 -29.93 -9.57
C LEU A 29 0.74 -28.80 -9.14
N LEU A 30 1.99 -28.82 -9.61
CA LEU A 30 2.97 -27.78 -9.34
C LEU A 30 2.51 -26.43 -9.88
N LEU A 31 1.94 -26.38 -11.09
CA LEU A 31 1.39 -25.17 -11.67
C LEU A 31 0.22 -24.64 -10.84
N ALA A 32 -0.69 -25.50 -10.40
CA ALA A 32 -1.81 -25.14 -9.53
C ALA A 32 -1.32 -24.56 -8.19
N ILE A 33 -0.28 -25.16 -7.58
CA ILE A 33 0.34 -24.66 -6.36
C ILE A 33 0.93 -23.27 -6.59
N VAL A 34 1.63 -23.04 -7.70
CA VAL A 34 2.20 -21.74 -8.05
C VAL A 34 1.11 -20.69 -8.26
N VAL A 35 0.03 -21.04 -8.97
CA VAL A 35 -1.11 -20.13 -9.19
C VAL A 35 -1.76 -19.76 -7.86
N VAL A 36 -2.05 -20.72 -7.00
CA VAL A 36 -2.61 -20.47 -5.66
C VAL A 36 -1.66 -19.62 -4.82
N ALA A 37 -0.35 -19.85 -4.90
CA ALA A 37 0.63 -19.04 -4.18
C ALA A 37 0.67 -17.58 -4.67
N ILE A 38 0.54 -17.34 -5.98
CA ILE A 38 0.46 -15.99 -6.55
C ILE A 38 -0.83 -15.29 -6.14
N LEU A 39 -1.96 -15.99 -6.19
CA LEU A 39 -3.27 -15.44 -5.80
C LEU A 39 -3.35 -15.10 -4.31
N ARG A 40 -2.53 -15.71 -3.46
CA ARG A 40 -2.44 -15.41 -2.02
C ARG A 40 -1.54 -14.21 -1.70
N LEU A 41 -0.77 -13.68 -2.66
CA LEU A 41 0.05 -12.50 -2.42
C LEU A 41 -0.85 -11.26 -2.27
N PRO A 42 -0.59 -10.38 -1.30
CA PRO A 42 -1.34 -9.13 -1.19
C PRO A 42 -1.27 -8.32 -2.49
N PRO A 43 -2.33 -7.57 -2.86
CA PRO A 43 -2.32 -6.74 -4.06
C PRO A 43 -1.16 -5.76 -4.04
N LYS A 44 -0.50 -5.61 -5.19
CA LYS A 44 0.57 -4.62 -5.39
C LYS A 44 -0.07 -3.33 -5.88
N LEU A 45 0.25 -2.23 -5.22
CA LEU A 45 -0.29 -0.93 -5.57
C LEU A 45 0.43 -0.31 -6.76
N GLU A 46 -0.34 0.43 -7.55
CA GLU A 46 0.22 1.40 -8.48
C GLU A 46 0.65 2.67 -7.74
N ALA A 47 1.68 3.35 -8.25
CA ALA A 47 2.16 4.58 -7.64
C ALA A 47 1.10 5.69 -7.77
N GLY A 48 0.63 6.20 -6.63
CA GLY A 48 -0.44 7.18 -6.55
C GLY A 48 -1.85 6.59 -6.47
N GLN A 49 -1.98 5.26 -6.41
CA GLN A 49 -3.27 4.62 -6.22
C GLN A 49 -3.84 4.97 -4.85
N VAL A 50 -5.07 5.48 -4.84
CA VAL A 50 -5.80 5.83 -3.63
C VAL A 50 -6.57 4.62 -3.11
N ILE A 51 -6.53 4.42 -1.79
CA ILE A 51 -7.14 3.29 -1.10
C ILE A 51 -7.87 3.79 0.14
N ASP A 52 -9.08 3.27 0.32
CA ASP A 52 -9.99 3.55 1.44
C ASP A 52 -10.58 2.24 2.01
N GLN A 53 -9.93 1.11 1.72
CA GLN A 53 -10.37 -0.23 2.12
C GLN A 53 -9.37 -0.89 3.06
N PHE A 54 -9.88 -1.61 4.06
CA PHE A 54 -9.08 -2.44 4.93
C PHE A 54 -8.44 -3.61 4.16
N GLY A 55 -7.22 -3.98 4.52
CA GLY A 55 -6.49 -5.05 3.85
C GLY A 55 -4.98 -4.91 3.98
N VAL A 56 -4.28 -5.84 3.36
CA VAL A 56 -2.82 -5.82 3.25
C VAL A 56 -2.44 -5.44 1.82
N TYR A 57 -1.49 -4.52 1.66
CA TYR A 57 -1.09 -3.99 0.37
C TYR A 57 0.43 -3.95 0.24
N ARG A 58 0.95 -4.25 -0.95
CA ARG A 58 2.38 -4.13 -1.28
C ARG A 58 2.68 -2.80 -1.96
N PHE A 59 3.80 -2.19 -1.60
CA PHE A 59 4.25 -0.95 -2.21
C PHE A 59 4.65 -1.11 -3.70
N PRO A 60 4.60 -0.02 -4.51
CA PRO A 60 4.89 -0.04 -5.95
C PRO A 60 6.27 -0.58 -6.36
N ALA A 61 7.34 -0.28 -5.63
CA ALA A 61 8.66 -0.86 -5.95
C ALA A 61 8.88 -2.27 -5.36
N GLY A 62 7.89 -2.84 -4.68
CA GLY A 62 8.02 -4.12 -3.97
C GLY A 62 8.83 -4.00 -2.68
N GLY A 63 9.03 -5.14 -2.01
CA GLY A 63 9.86 -5.23 -0.79
C GLY A 63 9.23 -4.75 0.52
N HIS A 64 8.19 -3.92 0.46
CA HIS A 64 7.47 -3.43 1.64
C HIS A 64 5.98 -3.70 1.48
N GLN A 65 5.30 -3.91 2.60
CA GLN A 65 3.85 -3.99 2.64
C GLN A 65 3.33 -3.22 3.84
N PHE A 66 2.05 -2.89 3.81
CA PHE A 66 1.38 -2.30 4.95
C PHE A 66 0.00 -2.94 5.12
N GLU A 67 -0.44 -3.00 6.35
CA GLU A 67 -1.76 -3.49 6.75
C GLU A 67 -2.59 -2.29 7.20
N ILE A 68 -3.79 -2.16 6.65
CA ILE A 68 -4.83 -1.27 7.16
C ILE A 68 -5.89 -2.15 7.81
N LYS A 69 -6.11 -2.00 9.11
CA LYS A 69 -7.12 -2.77 9.84
C LYS A 69 -7.94 -1.89 10.75
N LYS A 70 -9.10 -2.42 11.14
CA LYS A 70 -9.96 -1.84 12.16
C LYS A 70 -9.60 -2.41 13.53
N THR A 71 -9.38 -1.55 14.52
CA THR A 71 -9.16 -1.96 15.91
C THR A 71 -10.48 -2.31 16.60
N ALA A 72 -10.39 -2.90 17.81
CA ALA A 72 -11.56 -3.17 18.65
C ALA A 72 -12.37 -1.88 18.95
N ASP A 73 -11.68 -0.75 19.07
CA ASP A 73 -12.26 0.57 19.33
C ASP A 73 -12.80 1.27 18.07
N ASN A 74 -12.97 0.55 16.96
CA ASN A 74 -13.43 1.10 15.68
C ASN A 74 -12.49 2.16 15.06
N ASN A 75 -11.19 2.11 15.38
CA ASN A 75 -10.18 2.98 14.78
C ASN A 75 -9.54 2.31 13.57
N VAL A 76 -9.06 3.11 12.62
CA VAL A 76 -8.14 2.65 11.59
C VAL A 76 -6.75 2.59 12.19
N GLN A 77 -6.09 1.46 12.01
CA GLN A 77 -4.69 1.28 12.31
C GLN A 77 -3.94 0.89 11.04
N ILE A 78 -2.91 1.67 10.71
CA ILE A 78 -1.98 1.40 9.62
C ILE A 78 -0.67 0.91 10.20
N ILE A 79 -0.24 -0.27 9.77
CA ILE A 79 1.00 -0.91 10.20
C ILE A 79 1.90 -1.06 8.97
N LEU A 80 3.09 -0.45 9.04
CA LEU A 80 4.13 -0.68 8.04
C LEU A 80 4.90 -1.95 8.37
N HIS A 81 4.99 -2.85 7.41
CA HIS A 81 5.85 -4.03 7.47
C HIS A 81 7.02 -3.85 6.52
N ARG A 82 8.21 -3.59 7.09
CA ARG A 82 9.45 -3.63 6.31
C ARG A 82 9.94 -5.05 6.23
N ARG A 83 10.31 -5.49 5.03
CA ARG A 83 11.00 -6.76 4.84
C ARG A 83 12.46 -6.53 5.19
N ILE A 84 12.91 -7.03 6.33
CA ILE A 84 14.35 -7.21 6.57
C ILE A 84 14.74 -8.40 5.70
N THR A 85 15.71 -8.19 4.83
CA THR A 85 16.21 -9.16 3.86
C THR A 85 16.97 -10.28 4.55
N GLU A 86 16.30 -11.16 5.30
CA GLU A 86 16.89 -12.43 5.72
C GLU A 86 15.92 -13.59 5.44
N VAL A 87 16.25 -14.28 4.35
CA VAL A 87 15.90 -15.65 3.97
C VAL A 87 14.46 -15.97 3.55
N LYS A 88 14.39 -16.56 2.34
CA LYS A 88 13.21 -17.12 1.65
C LYS A 88 12.50 -18.18 2.52
N LEU A 89 11.17 -18.26 2.33
CA LEU A 89 10.18 -19.23 2.84
C LEU A 89 9.42 -18.91 4.14
N PHE A 90 9.97 -18.18 5.11
CA PHE A 90 9.25 -17.91 6.39
C PHE A 90 9.51 -16.51 6.95
N SER A 91 9.49 -15.47 6.10
CA SER A 91 9.74 -14.11 6.56
C SER A 91 8.61 -13.62 7.49
N ILE A 92 8.84 -13.71 8.79
CA ILE A 92 8.03 -13.11 9.87
C ILE A 92 8.13 -11.59 9.71
N PRO A 93 7.01 -10.83 9.68
CA PRO A 93 7.07 -9.38 9.64
C PRO A 93 7.72 -8.87 10.93
N VAL A 94 8.91 -8.28 10.83
CA VAL A 94 9.60 -7.67 11.97
C VAL A 94 9.16 -6.21 12.05
N TYR A 95 8.58 -5.82 13.18
CA TYR A 95 8.34 -4.42 13.53
C TYR A 95 9.68 -3.79 13.90
N SER A 96 10.20 -2.89 13.07
CA SER A 96 11.36 -2.08 13.46
C SER A 96 10.96 -1.09 14.55
N ARG A 97 11.86 -0.81 15.50
CA ARG A 97 11.61 0.09 16.65
C ARG A 97 11.81 1.57 16.31
N LEU A 98 12.08 1.92 15.06
CA LEU A 98 12.24 3.30 14.64
C LEU A 98 10.89 4.04 14.74
N ALA A 99 10.90 5.32 15.09
CA ALA A 99 9.69 6.15 15.15
C ALA A 99 8.88 6.11 13.84
N ALA A 100 9.57 5.89 12.72
CA ALA A 100 9.01 5.71 11.38
C ALA A 100 8.29 4.37 11.15
N ASP A 101 8.24 3.47 12.14
CA ASP A 101 7.63 2.13 12.04
C ASP A 101 6.59 1.89 13.15
N ARG A 102 6.26 2.93 13.95
CA ARG A 102 5.14 2.86 14.88
C ARG A 102 3.83 2.77 14.09
N PRO A 103 2.86 1.93 14.54
CA PRO A 103 1.52 1.94 13.97
C PRO A 103 0.92 3.34 14.03
N ILE A 104 0.34 3.77 12.92
CA ILE A 104 -0.44 5.00 12.86
C ILE A 104 -1.88 4.62 13.15
N SER A 105 -2.47 5.20 14.20
CA SER A 105 -3.86 4.94 14.58
C SER A 105 -4.66 6.24 14.57
N PHE A 106 -5.81 6.22 13.91
CA PHE A 106 -6.76 7.35 13.87
C PHE A 106 -8.19 6.80 13.75
N GLU A 107 -9.18 7.65 14.03
CA GLU A 107 -10.58 7.21 14.06
C GLU A 107 -11.13 6.94 12.65
N ALA A 108 -11.87 5.83 12.47
CA ALA A 108 -12.37 5.42 11.15
C ALA A 108 -13.65 6.13 10.70
N GLU A 109 -14.38 6.73 11.64
CA GLU A 109 -15.68 7.35 11.39
C GLU A 109 -15.59 8.59 10.47
N ARG A 110 -14.39 9.16 10.29
CA ARG A 110 -14.21 10.56 9.84
C ARG A 110 -13.60 10.70 8.45
N GLY A 111 -13.87 9.76 7.54
CA GLY A 111 -13.36 9.80 6.16
C GLY A 111 -11.84 9.69 6.09
N TRP A 112 -11.34 8.65 5.47
CA TRP A 112 -9.90 8.45 5.37
C TRP A 112 -9.57 7.80 4.03
N PHE A 113 -8.37 8.08 3.57
CA PHE A 113 -7.80 7.38 2.43
C PHE A 113 -6.28 7.52 2.48
N VAL A 114 -5.62 6.60 1.80
CA VAL A 114 -4.17 6.53 1.73
C VAL A 114 -3.71 6.39 0.30
N SER A 115 -2.47 6.74 0.03
CA SER A 115 -1.82 6.52 -1.26
C SER A 115 -0.33 6.32 -1.08
N VAL A 116 0.29 5.51 -1.93
CA VAL A 116 1.75 5.31 -1.93
C VAL A 116 2.33 5.88 -3.20
N ASP A 117 3.32 6.75 -3.09
CA ASP A 117 3.94 7.35 -4.26
C ASP A 117 5.10 6.51 -4.86
N ARG A 118 5.64 7.00 -5.98
CA ARG A 118 6.73 6.33 -6.71
C ARG A 118 8.03 6.19 -5.90
N TYR A 119 8.19 6.97 -4.84
CA TYR A 119 9.35 6.99 -3.94
C TYR A 119 9.08 6.21 -2.64
N GLN A 120 8.05 5.36 -2.63
CA GLN A 120 7.67 4.50 -1.50
C GLN A 120 7.29 5.29 -0.24
N ARG A 121 6.73 6.50 -0.41
CA ARG A 121 6.20 7.31 0.69
C ARG A 121 4.70 7.06 0.82
N LEU A 122 4.25 6.78 2.03
CA LEU A 122 2.86 6.58 2.37
C LEU A 122 2.24 7.92 2.75
N TRP A 123 1.23 8.34 2.00
CA TRP A 123 0.41 9.51 2.22
C TRP A 123 -0.92 9.09 2.84
N ILE A 124 -1.34 9.79 3.89
CA ILE A 124 -2.54 9.46 4.68
C ILE A 124 -3.33 10.75 4.87
N PHE A 125 -4.61 10.70 4.50
CA PHE A 125 -5.58 11.71 4.88
C PHE A 125 -6.52 11.11 5.92
N HIS A 126 -6.83 11.90 6.95
CA HIS A 126 -7.94 11.63 7.86
C HIS A 126 -8.68 12.94 8.17
N GLY A 127 -10.01 12.89 8.22
CA GLY A 127 -10.86 14.08 8.37
C GLY A 127 -11.04 14.60 9.80
N LEU A 128 -11.71 15.76 9.88
CA LEU A 128 -12.04 16.52 11.09
C LEU A 128 -13.08 15.80 11.97
N TRP A 129 -13.03 16.05 13.28
CA TRP A 129 -14.17 15.90 14.17
C TRP A 129 -15.12 17.13 14.14
N ASP A 130 -16.40 16.95 13.81
CA ASP A 130 -17.43 17.99 14.02
C ASP A 130 -17.98 17.92 15.45
N LYS A 131 -18.17 19.09 16.06
CA LYS A 131 -18.82 19.25 17.38
C LYS A 131 -20.26 18.75 17.42
N GLU A 132 -20.93 18.69 16.28
CA GLU A 132 -22.30 18.17 16.17
C GLU A 132 -22.35 16.64 16.20
N TRP A 133 -21.21 15.95 16.05
CA TRP A 133 -21.14 14.49 16.02
C TRP A 133 -20.97 13.83 17.40
N GLY A 134 -20.90 14.62 18.48
CA GLY A 134 -20.88 14.11 19.85
C GLY A 134 -19.78 14.75 20.70
N ALA A 135 -19.36 14.08 21.78
CA ALA A 135 -18.21 14.50 22.59
C ALA A 135 -16.91 13.91 22.03
N PRO A 136 -15.74 14.58 22.17
CA PRO A 136 -14.45 14.01 21.79
C PRO A 136 -14.19 12.71 22.54
N ARG A 137 -13.69 11.67 21.87
CA ARG A 137 -13.30 10.42 22.52
C ARG A 137 -11.84 10.48 23.00
N PRO A 138 -11.51 9.86 24.14
CA PRO A 138 -10.13 9.67 24.54
C PRO A 138 -9.45 8.64 23.65
N MET A 139 -8.29 9.00 23.10
CA MET A 139 -7.47 8.08 22.32
C MET A 139 -6.69 7.13 23.23
N PRO A 140 -6.34 5.91 22.75
CA PRO A 140 -5.51 4.96 23.50
C PRO A 140 -4.14 5.53 23.92
N SER A 141 -3.65 6.57 23.24
CA SER A 141 -2.43 7.30 23.59
C SER A 141 -2.60 8.33 24.72
N GLY A 142 -3.77 8.38 25.36
CA GLY A 142 -4.02 9.17 26.58
C GLY A 142 -4.43 10.63 26.36
N GLY A 143 -4.81 11.03 25.14
CA GLY A 143 -5.27 12.39 24.83
C GLY A 143 -6.73 12.44 24.36
N THR A 144 -7.44 13.51 24.70
CA THR A 144 -8.73 13.90 24.10
C THR A 144 -8.47 15.09 23.19
N VAL A 145 -8.58 14.94 21.87
CA VAL A 145 -8.39 16.07 20.94
C VAL A 145 -9.46 15.99 19.85
N PRO A 146 -10.29 17.03 19.66
CA PRO A 146 -11.06 17.16 18.43
C PRO A 146 -10.06 17.32 17.28
N TYR A 147 -9.93 16.29 16.44
CA TYR A 147 -8.91 16.25 15.39
C TYR A 147 -9.19 17.29 14.32
N ALA A 148 -8.20 18.14 14.02
CA ALA A 148 -8.06 18.83 12.74
C ALA A 148 -7.90 17.78 11.62
N PRO A 149 -8.44 18.00 10.41
CA PRO A 149 -8.10 17.16 9.28
C PRO A 149 -6.61 17.30 9.02
N ALA A 150 -5.93 16.18 8.82
CA ALA A 150 -4.49 16.20 8.60
C ALA A 150 -4.08 15.33 7.43
N VAL A 151 -3.01 15.77 6.78
CA VAL A 151 -2.28 14.98 5.82
C VAL A 151 -0.97 14.58 6.46
N LEU A 152 -0.78 13.28 6.62
CA LEU A 152 0.46 12.69 7.12
C LEU A 152 1.23 12.09 5.95
N MET A 153 2.54 12.18 6.01
CA MET A 153 3.43 11.49 5.09
C MET A 153 4.46 10.70 5.89
N GLN A 154 4.58 9.41 5.58
CA GLN A 154 5.56 8.51 6.18
C GLN A 154 6.52 8.03 5.10
N GLY A 155 7.81 8.26 5.30
CA GLY A 155 8.82 7.96 4.30
C GLY A 155 9.92 9.01 4.27
N SER A 156 10.51 9.21 3.10
CA SER A 156 11.63 10.12 2.93
C SER A 156 11.15 11.53 2.60
N TRP A 157 11.69 12.55 3.27
CA TRP A 157 11.30 13.95 3.00
C TRP A 157 12.45 14.92 3.24
N PHE A 158 12.29 16.14 2.74
CA PHE A 158 13.32 17.17 2.79
C PHE A 158 13.08 18.15 3.93
N LEU A 159 14.08 18.37 4.76
CA LEU A 159 14.09 19.49 5.70
C LEU A 159 14.22 20.82 4.94
N PRO A 160 13.89 21.97 5.56
CA PRO A 160 14.12 23.29 4.96
C PRO A 160 15.59 23.53 4.55
N SER A 161 16.54 22.83 5.17
CA SER A 161 17.95 22.85 4.82
C SER A 161 18.30 22.09 3.52
N GLY A 162 17.33 21.42 2.88
CA GLY A 162 17.54 20.56 1.72
C GLY A 162 18.04 19.16 2.05
N LYS A 163 18.24 18.84 3.35
CA LYS A 163 18.67 17.51 3.79
C LYS A 163 17.52 16.51 3.69
N LEU A 164 17.80 15.35 3.08
CA LEU A 164 16.87 14.22 3.02
C LEU A 164 16.89 13.43 4.33
N VAL A 165 15.73 13.24 4.95
CA VAL A 165 15.53 12.47 6.19
C VAL A 165 14.51 11.34 5.97
N LEU A 166 14.37 10.45 6.96
CA LEU A 166 13.37 9.37 6.97
C LEU A 166 12.53 9.50 8.24
N GLY A 167 11.21 9.52 8.13
CA GLY A 167 10.34 9.67 9.29
C GLY A 167 8.87 9.85 8.93
N GLY A 168 8.07 10.24 9.92
CA GLY A 168 6.75 10.81 9.71
C GLY A 168 6.84 12.34 9.63
N ASN A 169 5.98 12.93 8.82
CA ASN A 169 5.74 14.38 8.74
C ASN A 169 4.23 14.65 8.75
N VAL A 170 3.81 15.67 9.49
CA VAL A 170 2.46 16.25 9.39
C VAL A 170 2.52 17.34 8.32
N VAL A 171 2.17 16.96 7.09
CA VAL A 171 2.30 17.82 5.90
C VAL A 171 1.40 19.04 5.99
N SER A 172 0.20 18.87 6.55
CA SER A 172 -0.75 19.96 6.77
C SER A 172 -0.22 21.05 7.71
N GLU A 173 0.65 20.71 8.67
CA GLU A 173 1.24 21.69 9.59
C GLU A 173 2.55 22.28 9.06
N THR A 174 3.36 21.47 8.38
CA THR A 174 4.69 21.89 7.90
C THR A 174 4.67 22.55 6.52
N GLY A 175 3.61 22.35 5.73
CA GLY A 175 3.50 22.84 4.36
C GLY A 175 4.33 22.07 3.33
N GLU A 176 4.92 20.92 3.70
CA GLU A 176 5.77 20.12 2.80
C GLU A 176 4.94 19.16 1.93
N TRP A 177 4.38 19.70 0.84
CA TRP A 177 3.52 18.96 -0.08
C TRP A 177 4.26 18.35 -1.28
N ALA A 178 5.59 18.46 -1.36
CA ALA A 178 6.31 18.09 -2.57
C ALA A 178 6.19 16.59 -2.90
N GLY A 179 5.77 16.34 -4.15
CA GLY A 179 5.59 15.01 -4.70
C GLY A 179 4.38 14.26 -4.15
N VAL A 180 3.41 14.96 -3.55
CA VAL A 180 2.10 14.37 -3.24
C VAL A 180 1.48 13.79 -4.53
N PRO A 181 0.92 12.57 -4.51
CA PRO A 181 0.26 11.99 -5.67
C PRO A 181 -0.95 12.81 -6.11
N SER A 182 -1.10 13.06 -7.41
CA SER A 182 -2.21 13.86 -7.95
C SER A 182 -3.57 13.29 -7.56
N ALA A 183 -3.81 11.98 -7.73
CA ALA A 183 -5.08 11.36 -7.38
C ALA A 183 -5.41 11.46 -5.88
N PHE A 184 -4.40 11.38 -5.00
CA PHE A 184 -4.57 11.60 -3.57
C PHE A 184 -4.92 13.07 -3.29
N PHE A 185 -4.17 13.99 -3.90
CA PHE A 185 -4.34 15.43 -3.74
C PHE A 185 -5.70 15.93 -4.24
N ASP A 186 -6.18 15.39 -5.35
CA ASP A 186 -7.47 15.75 -5.95
C ASP A 186 -8.66 15.18 -5.17
N ARG A 187 -8.43 14.16 -4.33
CA ARG A 187 -9.44 13.62 -3.42
C ARG A 187 -9.51 14.37 -2.09
N LEU A 188 -8.55 15.26 -1.80
CA LEU A 188 -8.60 16.05 -0.56
C LEU A 188 -9.86 16.91 -0.55
N PRO A 189 -10.63 16.90 0.56
CA PRO A 189 -11.79 17.75 0.68
C PRO A 189 -11.40 19.24 0.67
N ASP A 190 -12.33 20.07 0.22
CA ASP A 190 -12.29 21.54 0.33
C ASP A 190 -11.06 22.23 -0.27
N LYS A 191 -10.45 21.60 -1.29
CA LYS A 191 -9.40 22.19 -2.13
C LYS A 191 -9.78 23.55 -2.72
N ASN A 192 -11.09 23.81 -2.86
CA ASN A 192 -11.65 25.04 -3.41
C ASN A 192 -12.15 26.04 -2.35
N GLN A 193 -12.06 25.74 -1.04
CA GLN A 193 -12.42 26.63 0.09
C GLN A 193 -13.85 27.23 0.11
N GLU A 194 -14.70 26.94 -0.88
CA GLU A 194 -15.98 27.65 -1.04
C GLU A 194 -17.07 27.20 -0.05
N LEU A 195 -17.03 25.97 0.46
CA LEU A 195 -17.98 25.43 1.45
C LEU A 195 -17.31 24.26 2.17
N SER A 196 -16.46 24.56 3.15
CA SER A 196 -15.76 23.51 3.88
C SER A 196 -16.68 22.79 4.87
N VAL A 197 -17.11 21.59 4.49
CA VAL A 197 -17.82 20.66 5.39
C VAL A 197 -16.86 20.10 6.46
N TRP A 198 -15.55 20.27 6.26
CA TRP A 198 -14.49 19.72 7.11
C TRP A 198 -13.76 20.77 7.97
N GLY A 199 -14.33 21.97 8.11
CA GLY A 199 -13.79 23.06 8.95
C GLY A 199 -12.55 23.75 8.36
N SER A 200 -11.76 24.41 9.22
CA SER A 200 -10.54 25.12 8.76
C SER A 200 -9.42 24.12 8.48
N ILE A 201 -9.30 23.69 7.23
CA ILE A 201 -8.14 22.91 6.77
C ILE A 201 -6.94 23.87 6.60
N PRO A 202 -5.73 23.51 7.07
CA PRO A 202 -4.53 24.29 6.79
C PRO A 202 -4.36 24.53 5.28
N PRO A 203 -3.76 25.66 4.85
CA PRO A 203 -3.73 26.02 3.44
C PRO A 203 -3.10 24.92 2.58
N ILE A 204 -3.96 24.25 1.80
CA ILE A 204 -3.57 23.30 0.77
C ILE A 204 -3.08 24.13 -0.44
N PRO A 205 -1.93 23.79 -1.04
CA PRO A 205 -1.51 24.41 -2.29
C PRO A 205 -2.60 24.32 -3.37
N VAL A 206 -2.59 25.25 -4.34
CA VAL A 206 -3.55 25.20 -5.46
C VAL A 206 -3.32 23.96 -6.34
N SER A 207 -2.07 23.50 -6.42
CA SER A 207 -1.65 22.35 -7.22
C SER A 207 -0.57 21.54 -6.49
N PRO A 208 -0.44 20.23 -6.76
CA PRO A 208 0.52 19.38 -6.07
C PRO A 208 1.96 19.83 -6.41
N PRO A 209 2.74 20.33 -5.44
CA PRO A 209 4.07 20.83 -5.71
C PRO A 209 4.99 19.71 -6.22
N ARG A 210 5.80 20.03 -7.23
CA ARG A 210 6.76 19.07 -7.79
C ARG A 210 8.09 19.20 -7.06
N PHE A 211 8.78 18.08 -6.95
CA PHE A 211 10.18 18.09 -6.55
C PHE A 211 11.05 18.83 -7.56
N THR A 212 12.11 19.46 -7.06
CA THR A 212 13.21 19.94 -7.91
C THR A 212 13.99 18.74 -8.49
N LYS A 213 14.75 18.97 -9.57
CA LYS A 213 15.59 17.92 -10.17
C LYS A 213 16.58 17.31 -9.18
N GLN A 214 17.19 18.14 -8.33
CA GLN A 214 18.11 17.69 -7.30
C GLN A 214 17.43 16.78 -6.27
N GLN A 215 16.22 17.16 -5.81
CA GLN A 215 15.44 16.34 -4.89
C GLN A 215 15.05 15.00 -5.50
N GLN A 216 14.65 14.99 -6.78
CA GLN A 216 14.34 13.76 -7.51
C GLN A 216 15.56 12.83 -7.56
N MET A 217 16.74 13.35 -7.94
CA MET A 217 17.98 12.58 -7.98
C MET A 217 18.31 11.95 -6.61
N MET A 218 18.19 12.71 -5.51
CA MET A 218 18.47 12.20 -4.16
C MET A 218 17.49 11.10 -3.75
N LEU A 219 16.21 11.25 -4.10
CA LEU A 219 15.19 10.24 -3.83
C LEU A 219 15.40 8.97 -4.66
N GLU A 220 15.78 9.11 -5.94
CA GLU A 220 16.08 7.99 -6.82
C GLU A 220 17.32 7.21 -6.36
N GLN A 221 18.39 7.92 -5.97
CA GLN A 221 19.58 7.30 -5.39
C GLN A 221 19.22 6.49 -4.15
N LYS A 222 18.42 7.06 -3.25
CA LYS A 222 17.95 6.34 -2.04
C LYS A 222 17.07 5.14 -2.37
N LEU A 223 16.17 5.27 -3.35
CA LEU A 223 15.29 4.18 -3.77
C LEU A 223 16.09 3.02 -4.38
N ASN A 224 17.09 3.33 -5.19
CA ASN A 224 17.95 2.32 -5.82
C ASN A 224 18.86 1.63 -4.81
N ALA A 225 19.29 2.32 -3.74
CA ALA A 225 20.06 1.71 -2.65
C ALA A 225 19.24 0.69 -1.82
N LEU A 226 17.91 0.71 -1.93
CA LEU A 226 17.00 -0.19 -1.22
C LEU A 226 16.50 -1.38 -2.09
N ARG A 227 16.85 -1.40 -3.38
CA ARG A 227 16.49 -2.47 -4.33
C ARG A 227 17.59 -3.52 -4.40
#